data_AF-A0A1G9GFY0-F1
#
_entry.id   AF-A0A1G9GFY0-F1
#
_cell.length_a   1.000
_cell.length_b   1.000
_cell.length_c   1.000
_cell.angle_alpha   90.00
_cell.angle_beta   90.00
_cell.angle_gamma   90.00
#
_symmetry.space_group_name_H-M   'P 1'
#
loop_
_entity.id
_entity.type
_entity.pdbx_description
1 polymer ?
#
loop_
_entity_poly.entity_id
_entity_poly.type
_entity_poly.pdbx_seq_one_letter_code
_entity_poly.pdbx_strand_id
1 'polypeptide(L)'
;MSPDNPPIPREKLPPGWGAVMFCDGQFAYRHRQPPIELVADRTAANRSHPGLGLSRCWELRYQYSLGDRTIAESIGRVSTRRAAVEGVLQCMHHIHESVDELGGPIEVQEILDRVRFSDVVPDGQSPTK
;
A
#
# COMPACT_ATOMS: atom_id res chain seq x y z
N MET A 1 -6.66 -24.64 -5.41
CA MET A 1 -6.13 -23.82 -6.54
C MET A 1 -5.08 -22.91 -5.94
N SER A 2 -3.84 -23.05 -6.39
CA SER A 2 -2.63 -22.51 -5.75
C SER A 2 -2.70 -21.00 -5.48
N PRO A 3 -2.55 -20.54 -4.23
CA PRO A 3 -2.24 -19.15 -3.94
C PRO A 3 -0.71 -18.94 -3.91
N ASP A 4 0.07 -19.71 -4.66
CA ASP A 4 1.53 -19.69 -4.57
C ASP A 4 2.17 -18.55 -5.39
N ASN A 5 1.39 -17.85 -6.22
CA ASN A 5 1.89 -16.77 -7.04
C ASN A 5 1.50 -15.41 -6.47
N PRO A 6 2.47 -14.50 -6.24
CA PRO A 6 2.18 -13.16 -5.77
C PRO A 6 1.35 -12.40 -6.81
N PRO A 7 0.47 -11.47 -6.38
CA PRO A 7 -0.43 -10.74 -7.28
C PRO A 7 0.30 -9.89 -8.33
N ILE A 8 1.45 -9.34 -7.97
CA ILE A 8 2.38 -8.68 -8.88
C ILE A 8 3.53 -9.66 -9.15
N PRO A 9 3.69 -10.13 -10.40
CA PRO A 9 4.81 -10.95 -10.81
C PRO A 9 6.14 -10.20 -10.66
N ARG A 10 7.23 -10.93 -10.38
CA ARG A 10 8.55 -10.35 -10.13
C ARG A 10 9.07 -9.54 -11.31
N GLU A 11 8.76 -9.95 -12.53
CA GLU A 11 9.13 -9.29 -13.78
C GLU A 11 8.49 -7.90 -13.97
N LYS A 12 7.42 -7.60 -13.21
CA LYS A 12 6.77 -6.27 -13.22
C LYS A 12 7.22 -5.37 -12.07
N LEU A 13 8.00 -5.89 -11.13
CA LEU A 13 8.44 -5.11 -9.98
C LEU A 13 9.57 -4.16 -10.42
N PRO A 14 9.58 -2.90 -9.94
CA PRO A 14 10.74 -2.05 -10.09
C PRO A 14 11.97 -2.66 -9.40
N PRO A 15 13.19 -2.30 -9.83
CA PRO A 15 14.42 -2.75 -9.19
C PRO A 15 14.40 -2.50 -7.68
N GLY A 16 14.94 -3.46 -6.91
CA GLY A 16 15.04 -3.34 -5.44
C GLY A 16 13.80 -3.83 -4.68
N TRP A 17 12.69 -4.13 -5.36
CA TRP A 17 11.47 -4.67 -4.73
C TRP A 17 11.43 -6.20 -4.76
N GLY A 18 10.88 -6.79 -3.69
CA GLY A 18 10.62 -8.22 -3.58
C GLY A 18 9.36 -8.52 -2.78
N ALA A 19 8.67 -9.61 -3.12
CA ALA A 19 7.52 -10.08 -2.35
C ALA A 19 7.96 -10.61 -0.98
N VAL A 20 7.26 -10.20 0.07
CA VAL A 20 7.51 -10.65 1.45
C VAL A 20 6.42 -11.62 1.90
N MET A 21 5.17 -11.31 1.57
CA MET A 21 4.02 -12.07 2.03
C MET A 21 2.89 -11.97 1.01
N PHE A 22 2.17 -13.07 0.82
CA PHE A 22 0.93 -13.08 0.07
C PHE A 22 -0.02 -14.16 0.60
N CYS A 23 -1.26 -13.76 0.87
CA CYS A 23 -2.40 -14.62 1.14
C CYS A 23 -3.68 -13.99 0.57
N ASP A 24 -4.81 -14.69 0.65
CA ASP A 24 -6.09 -14.23 0.08
C ASP A 24 -6.55 -12.83 0.57
N GLY A 25 -6.14 -12.46 1.79
CA GLY A 25 -6.51 -11.19 2.42
C GLY A 25 -5.39 -10.16 2.54
N GLN A 26 -4.15 -10.48 2.15
CA GLN A 26 -3.03 -9.59 2.40
C GLN A 26 -1.90 -9.84 1.40
N PHE A 27 -1.22 -8.79 0.96
CA PHE A 27 0.05 -8.94 0.26
C PHE A 27 1.00 -7.82 0.65
N ALA A 28 2.28 -8.15 0.71
CA ALA A 28 3.34 -7.22 1.10
C ALA A 28 4.56 -7.37 0.20
N TYR A 29 5.18 -6.23 -0.09
CA TYR A 29 6.41 -6.13 -0.85
C TYR A 29 7.38 -5.21 -0.14
N ARG A 30 8.66 -5.55 -0.19
CA ARG A 30 9.72 -4.80 0.47
C ARG A 30 10.73 -4.27 -0.53
N HIS A 31 11.12 -3.02 -0.32
CA HIS A 31 12.25 -2.41 -0.96
C HIS A 31 13.53 -2.69 -0.17
N ARG A 32 14.63 -2.96 -0.88
CA ARG A 32 15.91 -3.32 -0.25
C ARG A 32 16.55 -2.14 0.47
N GLN A 33 16.61 -0.97 -0.17
CA GLN A 33 17.26 0.23 0.35
C GLN A 33 16.61 1.50 -0.23
N PRO A 34 15.88 2.31 0.56
CA PRO A 34 15.61 2.14 1.99
C PRO A 34 14.71 0.93 2.29
N PRO A 35 14.81 0.33 3.50
CA PRO A 35 14.01 -0.83 3.91
C PRO A 35 12.57 -0.42 4.22
N ILE A 36 11.78 -0.23 3.16
CA ILE A 36 10.36 0.14 3.22
C ILE A 36 9.54 -1.08 2.81
N GLU A 37 8.45 -1.33 3.51
CA GLU A 37 7.48 -2.38 3.15
C GLU A 37 6.15 -1.74 2.76
N LEU A 38 5.63 -2.09 1.58
CA LEU A 38 4.29 -1.73 1.15
C LEU A 38 3.36 -2.92 1.40
N VAL A 39 2.28 -2.68 2.12
CA VAL A 39 1.31 -3.70 2.54
C VAL A 39 -0.08 -3.31 2.05
N ALA A 40 -0.75 -4.23 1.39
CA ALA A 40 -2.17 -4.16 1.10
C ALA A 40 -2.92 -5.19 1.95
N ASP A 41 -3.88 -4.73 2.73
CA ASP A 41 -4.62 -5.56 3.68
C ASP A 41 -6.13 -5.45 3.45
N ARG A 42 -6.80 -6.59 3.31
CA ARG A 42 -8.24 -6.68 3.14
C ARG A 42 -8.92 -6.50 4.48
N THR A 43 -9.35 -5.28 4.75
CA THR A 43 -10.02 -4.90 5.98
C THR A 43 -11.55 -4.99 5.84
N ALA A 44 -12.22 -5.30 6.96
CA ALA A 44 -13.68 -5.33 7.02
C ALA A 44 -14.26 -3.93 6.84
N ALA A 45 -15.42 -3.84 6.20
CA ALA A 45 -16.10 -2.57 5.92
C ALA A 45 -16.62 -1.80 7.14
N ASN A 46 -16.41 -2.27 8.37
CA ASN A 46 -16.75 -1.51 9.56
C ASN A 46 -15.93 -0.20 9.69
N ARG A 47 -14.90 -0.02 8.85
CA ARG A 47 -14.16 1.24 8.64
C ARG A 47 -14.40 1.90 7.27
N SER A 48 -15.32 1.38 6.46
CA SER A 48 -15.70 1.99 5.18
C SER A 48 -17.01 2.76 5.31
N HIS A 49 -17.18 3.81 4.50
CA HIS A 49 -18.35 4.67 4.57
C HIS A 49 -19.67 3.88 4.48
N PRO A 50 -20.59 4.01 5.44
CA PRO A 50 -21.88 3.32 5.40
C PRO A 50 -22.73 3.69 4.17
N GLY A 51 -22.41 4.81 3.50
CA GLY A 51 -23.10 5.28 2.29
C GLY A 51 -22.75 4.53 1.00
N LEU A 52 -21.70 3.71 0.98
CA LEU A 52 -21.26 3.01 -0.24
C LEU A 52 -21.70 1.54 -0.33
N GLY A 53 -22.29 0.98 0.75
CA GLY A 53 -22.74 -0.42 0.77
C GLY A 53 -21.62 -1.45 0.57
N LEU A 54 -20.35 -1.05 0.69
CA LEU A 54 -19.21 -1.94 0.57
C LEU A 54 -19.12 -2.81 1.82
N SER A 55 -18.88 -4.12 1.66
CA SER A 55 -18.71 -5.07 2.78
C SER A 55 -17.26 -5.31 3.15
N ARG A 56 -16.31 -4.92 2.27
CA ARG A 56 -14.85 -5.04 2.44
C ARG A 56 -14.14 -3.95 1.63
N CYS A 57 -12.96 -3.55 2.07
CA CYS A 57 -12.03 -2.70 1.33
C CYS A 57 -10.60 -3.19 1.51
N TRP A 58 -9.67 -2.63 0.75
CA TRP A 58 -8.24 -2.85 0.88
C TRP A 58 -7.58 -1.57 1.39
N GLU A 59 -6.87 -1.67 2.50
CA GLU A 59 -6.06 -0.58 3.05
C GLU A 59 -4.61 -0.75 2.59
N LEU A 60 -4.10 0.28 1.93
CA LEU A 60 -2.72 0.40 1.48
C LEU A 60 -1.92 1.12 2.56
N ARG A 61 -0.83 0.52 3.00
CA ARG A 61 0.04 1.04 4.06
C ARG A 61 1.49 0.94 3.63
N TYR A 62 2.31 1.85 4.12
CA TYR A 62 3.76 1.67 4.11
C TYR A 62 4.29 1.52 5.52
N GLN A 63 5.32 0.71 5.66
CA GLN A 63 5.97 0.44 6.94
C GLN A 63 7.47 0.67 6.81
N TYR A 64 8.05 1.21 7.88
CA TYR A 64 9.49 1.44 7.98
C TYR A 64 9.94 1.26 9.42
N SER A 65 11.21 0.90 9.59
CA SER A 65 11.83 0.80 10.91
C SER A 65 12.45 2.13 11.31
N LEU A 66 12.12 2.61 12.51
CA LEU A 66 12.75 3.76 13.15
C LEU A 66 13.33 3.30 14.49
N GLY A 67 14.64 3.00 14.49
CA GLY A 67 15.29 2.31 15.61
C GLY A 67 14.67 0.93 15.83
N ASP A 68 14.26 0.64 17.06
CA ASP A 68 13.63 -0.64 17.45
C ASP A 68 12.12 -0.68 17.20
N ARG A 69 11.55 0.33 16.55
CA ARG A 69 10.11 0.44 16.30
C ARG A 69 9.79 0.29 14.83
N THR A 70 8.75 -0.47 14.53
CA THR A 70 8.11 -0.49 13.21
C THR A 70 6.98 0.53 13.21
N ILE A 71 7.08 1.53 12.34
CA ILE A 71 6.02 2.51 12.09
C ILE A 71 5.24 2.04 10.86
N ALA A 72 3.91 2.17 10.91
CA ALA A 72 3.01 1.81 9.82
C ALA A 72 2.04 2.96 9.57
N GLU A 73 2.08 3.51 8.37
CA GLU A 73 1.29 4.67 7.98
C GLU A 73 0.33 4.28 6.85
N SER A 74 -0.88 4.84 6.91
CA SER A 74 -1.91 4.59 5.88
C SER A 74 -1.68 5.50 4.68
N ILE A 75 -1.70 4.92 3.49
CA ILE A 75 -1.62 5.64 2.22
C ILE A 75 -3.02 5.92 1.68
N GLY A 76 -3.93 4.96 1.86
CA GLY A 76 -5.30 5.10 1.39
C GLY A 76 -6.06 3.78 1.36
N ARG A 77 -7.33 3.86 0.97
CA ARG A 77 -8.23 2.71 0.88
C ARG A 77 -8.83 2.60 -0.52
N VAL A 78 -8.95 1.37 -1.00
CA VAL A 78 -9.54 1.05 -2.31
C VAL A 78 -10.54 -0.08 -2.19
N SER A 79 -11.56 -0.10 -3.04
CA SER A 79 -12.67 -1.05 -2.89
C SER A 79 -12.38 -2.44 -3.47
N THR A 80 -11.39 -2.59 -4.37
CA THR A 80 -11.11 -3.84 -5.07
C THR A 80 -9.68 -4.33 -4.89
N ARG A 81 -9.47 -5.65 -4.97
CA ARG A 81 -8.12 -6.25 -4.95
C ARG A 81 -7.27 -5.77 -6.12
N ARG A 82 -7.88 -5.61 -7.30
CA ARG A 82 -7.20 -5.10 -8.50
C ARG A 82 -6.68 -3.67 -8.28
N ALA A 83 -7.52 -2.79 -7.75
CA ALA A 83 -7.12 -1.43 -7.39
C ALA A 83 -6.00 -1.42 -6.33
N ALA A 84 -6.02 -2.35 -5.38
CA ALA A 84 -4.94 -2.49 -4.40
C ALA A 84 -3.62 -2.91 -5.06
N VAL A 85 -3.67 -3.86 -6.01
CA VAL A 85 -2.49 -4.32 -6.76
C VAL A 85 -1.92 -3.19 -7.62
N GLU A 86 -2.76 -2.48 -8.36
CA GLU A 86 -2.38 -1.32 -9.15
C GLU A 86 -1.79 -0.21 -8.27
N GLY A 87 -2.44 0.09 -7.14
CA GLY A 87 -1.98 1.10 -6.19
C GLY A 87 -0.63 0.77 -5.57
N VAL A 88 -0.42 -0.47 -5.10
CA VAL A 88 0.89 -0.90 -4.60
C VAL A 88 1.97 -0.76 -5.67
N LEU A 89 1.68 -1.19 -6.92
CA LEU A 89 2.65 -1.09 -8.00
C LEU A 89 3.00 0.37 -8.33
N GLN A 90 2.01 1.27 -8.36
CA GLN A 90 2.24 2.70 -8.53
C GLN A 90 3.11 3.27 -7.40
N CYS A 91 2.81 2.94 -6.14
CA CYS A 91 3.63 3.33 -5.00
C CYS A 91 5.09 2.88 -5.15
N MET A 92 5.32 1.63 -5.61
CA MET A 92 6.67 1.13 -5.86
C MET A 92 7.41 1.93 -6.92
N HIS A 93 6.74 2.27 -8.03
CA HIS A 93 7.32 3.07 -9.11
C HIS A 93 7.69 4.47 -8.61
N HIS A 94 6.77 5.15 -7.91
CA HIS A 94 7.04 6.48 -7.37
C HIS A 94 8.18 6.50 -6.35
N ILE A 95 8.25 5.51 -5.45
CA ILE A 95 9.37 5.36 -4.51
C ILE A 95 10.67 5.08 -5.27
N HIS A 96 10.64 4.21 -6.29
CA HIS A 96 11.82 3.86 -7.07
C HIS A 96 12.35 5.06 -7.87
N GLU A 97 11.48 5.83 -8.51
CA GLU A 97 11.85 7.05 -9.25
C GLU A 97 12.43 8.13 -8.35
N SER A 98 12.04 8.14 -7.06
CA SER A 98 12.50 9.13 -6.09
C SER A 98 13.63 8.61 -5.20
N VAL A 99 14.14 7.39 -5.41
CA VAL A 99 15.08 6.73 -4.49
C VAL A 99 16.40 7.49 -4.34
N ASP A 100 16.84 8.19 -5.39
CA ASP A 100 18.04 9.01 -5.38
C ASP A 100 17.86 10.33 -4.59
N GLU A 101 16.61 10.75 -4.37
CA GLU A 101 16.22 11.96 -3.63
C GLU A 101 15.76 11.67 -2.19
N LEU A 102 15.56 10.38 -1.83
CA LEU A 102 15.11 9.94 -0.51
C LEU A 102 16.25 9.98 0.52
N GLY A 103 16.33 11.07 1.28
CA GLY A 103 17.07 11.22 2.53
C GLY A 103 16.42 10.55 3.76
N GLY A 104 15.12 10.17 3.71
CA GLY A 104 14.48 9.48 4.84
C GLY A 104 13.02 9.04 4.67
N PRO A 105 12.46 8.32 5.66
CA PRO A 105 11.10 7.75 5.61
C PRO A 105 9.97 8.79 5.65
N ILE A 106 10.24 10.05 6.00
CA ILE A 106 9.26 11.15 5.98
C ILE A 106 8.96 11.56 4.53
N GLU A 107 9.98 11.64 3.68
CA GLU A 107 9.84 12.02 2.27
C GLU A 107 9.06 10.96 1.48
N VAL A 108 9.12 9.69 1.92
CA VAL A 108 8.30 8.60 1.38
C VAL A 108 6.81 8.94 1.49
N GLN A 109 6.38 9.56 2.59
CA GLN A 109 4.98 9.95 2.74
C GLN A 109 4.57 10.98 1.69
N GLU A 110 5.40 12.01 1.49
CA GLU A 110 5.13 13.08 0.52
C GLU A 110 5.06 12.56 -0.92
N ILE A 111 5.86 11.54 -1.25
CA ILE A 111 5.81 10.85 -2.54
C ILE A 111 4.51 10.06 -2.67
N LEU A 112 4.12 9.34 -1.60
CA LEU A 112 2.94 8.49 -1.61
C LEU A 112 1.63 9.30 -1.65
N ASP A 113 1.59 10.51 -1.08
CA ASP A 113 0.44 11.43 -1.17
C ASP A 113 0.15 11.91 -2.62
N ARG A 114 1.16 11.83 -3.50
CA ARG A 114 1.01 12.16 -4.93
C ARG A 114 0.38 11.03 -5.73
N VAL A 115 0.34 9.81 -5.20
CA VAL A 115 -0.24 8.65 -5.88
C VAL A 115 -1.74 8.85 -6.02
N ARG A 116 -2.28 8.42 -7.17
CA ARG A 116 -3.71 8.50 -7.48
C ARG A 116 -4.25 7.10 -7.67
N PHE A 117 -4.96 6.61 -6.66
CA PHE A 117 -5.54 5.29 -6.70
C PHE A 117 -6.83 5.25 -7.53
N SER A 118 -7.04 4.13 -8.20
CA SER A 118 -8.33 3.75 -8.75
C SER A 118 -9.27 3.31 -7.62
N ASP A 119 -10.58 3.50 -7.78
CA ASP A 119 -11.61 2.99 -6.86
C ASP A 119 -11.41 3.39 -5.38
N VAL A 120 -10.96 4.63 -5.14
CA VAL A 120 -10.73 5.18 -3.79
C VAL A 120 -11.99 5.09 -2.95
N VAL A 121 -11.84 4.53 -1.75
CA VAL A 121 -12.85 4.57 -0.69
C VAL A 121 -12.54 5.79 0.17
N PRO A 122 -13.44 6.78 0.27
CA PRO A 122 -13.20 7.94 1.11
C PRO A 122 -13.06 7.50 2.57
N ASP A 123 -12.09 8.08 3.27
CA ASP A 123 -11.98 7.90 4.72
C ASP A 123 -13.18 8.56 5.38
N GLY A 124 -13.92 7.79 6.18
CA GLY A 124 -15.12 8.23 6.88
C GLY A 124 -14.94 9.32 7.94
N GLN A 125 -13.86 10.11 7.87
CA GLN A 125 -13.77 11.35 8.63
C GLN A 125 -14.77 12.33 8.03
N SER A 126 -15.99 12.26 8.57
CA SER A 126 -16.90 13.39 8.52
C SER A 126 -16.11 14.61 9.00
N PRO A 127 -16.09 15.74 8.29
CA PRO A 127 -15.49 16.94 8.84
C PRO A 127 -16.21 17.23 10.15
N THR A 128 -15.48 17.15 11.26
CA THR A 128 -15.93 17.68 12.54
C THR A 128 -16.19 19.16 12.31
N LYS A 129 -17.47 19.51 12.27
CA LYS A 129 -17.98 20.88 12.24
C LYS A 129 -17.73 21.55 13.58
#